data_AF-A0AAU7UZ59-F1
#
_entry.id   AF-A0AAU7UZ59-F1
#
_cell.length_a   1.000
_cell.length_b   1.000
_cell.length_c   1.000
_cell.angle_alpha   90.00
_cell.angle_beta   90.00
_cell.angle_gamma   90.00
#
_symmetry.space_group_name_H-M   'P 1'
#
loop_
_entity.id
_entity.type
_entity.pdbx_description
1 polymer ?
#
loop_
_entity_poly.entity_id
_entity_poly.type
_entity_poly.pdbx_seq_one_letter_code
_entity_poly.pdbx_strand_id
1 'polypeptide(L)'
;MPEFSRLEPHVVAEILRICETMLDEFDQSYKHSFRLTDVHGFGDFDSAQQLAADYRRKAAGTPESARERMQQFIDALTQLRDAFATGGAAFLDTESDWARQLAATDPDSGAPNSHQGAQ
;
A
#
# COMPACT_ATOMS: atom_id res chain seq x y z
N MET A 1 -19.69 -29.25 13.08
CA MET A 1 -18.39 -28.78 12.56
C MET A 1 -18.72 -27.78 11.46
N PRO A 2 -18.14 -26.57 11.44
CA PRO A 2 -18.42 -25.66 10.34
C PRO A 2 -17.78 -26.25 9.08
N GLU A 3 -18.60 -26.55 8.08
CA GLU A 3 -18.13 -26.72 6.71
C GLU A 3 -17.54 -25.38 6.29
N PHE A 4 -16.22 -25.26 6.36
CA PHE A 4 -15.53 -24.24 5.59
C PHE A 4 -15.74 -24.63 4.13
N SER A 5 -16.78 -24.08 3.49
CA SER A 5 -17.03 -24.38 2.09
C SER A 5 -15.83 -23.89 1.32
N ARG A 6 -15.19 -24.82 0.63
CA ARG A 6 -14.12 -24.52 -0.31
C ARG A 6 -14.69 -23.50 -1.30
N LEU A 7 -14.02 -22.36 -1.49
CA LEU A 7 -14.45 -21.38 -2.48
C LEU A 7 -14.63 -22.06 -3.83
N GLU A 8 -15.77 -21.78 -4.48
CA GLU A 8 -16.06 -22.31 -5.80
C GLU A 8 -14.96 -21.90 -6.79
N PRO A 9 -14.54 -22.78 -7.72
CA PRO A 9 -13.41 -22.51 -8.62
C PRO A 9 -13.53 -21.20 -9.41
N HIS A 10 -14.76 -20.83 -9.80
CA HIS A 10 -15.02 -19.58 -10.52
C HIS A 10 -14.82 -18.35 -9.63
N VAL A 11 -15.08 -18.44 -8.32
CA VAL A 11 -14.84 -17.36 -7.36
C VAL A 11 -13.36 -17.15 -7.16
N VAL A 12 -12.58 -18.23 -7.03
CA VAL A 12 -11.11 -18.15 -6.93
C VAL A 12 -10.53 -17.50 -8.18
N ALA A 13 -10.95 -17.92 -9.37
CA ALA A 13 -10.49 -17.33 -10.63
C ALA A 13 -10.79 -15.83 -10.71
N GLU A 14 -11.97 -15.41 -10.26
CA GLU A 14 -12.37 -14.01 -10.23
C GLU A 14 -11.52 -13.17 -9.27
N ILE A 15 -11.26 -13.67 -8.06
CA ILE A 15 -10.42 -13.00 -7.07
C ILE A 15 -8.99 -12.86 -7.59
N LEU A 16 -8.42 -13.91 -8.19
CA LEU A 16 -7.08 -13.86 -8.78
C LEU A 16 -6.99 -12.79 -9.87
N ARG A 17 -8.00 -12.72 -10.74
CA ARG A 17 -8.09 -11.70 -11.79
C ARG A 17 -8.17 -10.28 -11.22
N ILE A 18 -8.92 -10.06 -10.13
CA ILE A 18 -8.98 -8.75 -9.44
C ILE A 18 -7.62 -8.41 -8.84
N CYS A 19 -6.96 -9.37 -8.19
CA CYS A 19 -5.63 -9.17 -7.62
C CYS A 19 -4.61 -8.79 -8.71
N GLU A 20 -4.67 -9.43 -9.87
CA GLU A 20 -3.81 -9.09 -11.02
C GLU A 20 -4.03 -7.66 -11.52
N THR A 21 -5.29 -7.23 -11.68
CA THR A 21 -5.61 -5.85 -12.08
C THR A 21 -5.08 -4.84 -11.06
N MET A 22 -5.33 -5.08 -9.77
CA MET A 22 -4.87 -4.17 -8.71
C MET A 22 -3.33 -4.13 -8.61
N LEU A 23 -2.64 -5.26 -8.81
CA LEU A 23 -1.18 -5.30 -8.83
C LEU A 23 -0.60 -4.49 -9.98
N ASP A 24 -1.21 -4.53 -11.17
CA ASP A 24 -0.79 -3.69 -12.30
C ASP A 24 -0.97 -2.20 -11.97
N GLU A 25 -2.12 -1.81 -11.41
CA GLU A 25 -2.36 -0.42 -11.00
C GLU A 25 -1.37 0.08 -9.93
N PHE A 26 -1.04 -0.77 -8.95
CA PHE A 26 -0.04 -0.46 -7.93
C PHE A 26 1.37 -0.38 -8.50
N ASP A 27 1.74 -1.24 -9.45
CA ASP A 27 3.05 -1.17 -10.13
C ASP A 27 3.18 0.13 -10.94
N GLN A 28 2.12 0.57 -11.63
CA GLN A 28 2.13 1.88 -12.31
C GLN A 28 2.23 3.03 -11.31
N SER A 29 1.50 2.96 -10.20
CA SER A 29 1.55 3.98 -9.13
C SER A 29 2.93 4.03 -8.47
N TYR A 30 3.54 2.87 -8.24
CA TYR A 30 4.91 2.74 -7.74
C TYR A 30 5.90 3.40 -8.71
N LYS A 31 5.79 3.13 -10.03
CA LYS A 31 6.60 3.82 -11.05
C LYS A 31 6.39 5.34 -11.03
N HIS A 32 5.17 5.82 -10.85
CA HIS A 32 4.89 7.26 -10.75
C HIS A 32 5.49 7.88 -9.49
N SER A 33 5.56 7.15 -8.37
CA SER A 33 6.20 7.62 -7.15
C SER A 33 7.71 7.89 -7.32
N PHE A 34 8.37 7.33 -8.36
CA PHE A 34 9.74 7.72 -8.69
C PHE A 34 9.86 9.18 -9.09
N ARG A 35 8.84 9.72 -9.77
CA ARG A 35 8.79 11.12 -10.20
C ARG A 35 8.61 12.10 -9.03
N LEU A 36 8.16 11.64 -7.88
CA LEU A 36 7.99 12.50 -6.70
C LEU A 36 9.33 12.98 -6.10
N THR A 37 10.44 12.30 -6.38
CA THR A 37 11.77 12.82 -5.99
C THR A 37 12.36 13.77 -7.02
N ASP A 38 11.69 13.94 -8.17
CA ASP A 38 12.13 14.81 -9.25
C ASP A 38 11.72 16.26 -8.96
N VAL A 39 12.37 16.85 -7.96
CA VAL A 39 12.06 18.19 -7.43
C VAL A 39 12.81 19.31 -8.16
N HIS A 40 12.84 19.24 -9.48
CA HIS A 40 13.37 20.33 -10.29
C HIS A 40 12.44 21.57 -10.25
N GLY A 41 13.02 22.77 -10.26
CA GLY A 41 12.26 24.02 -10.40
C GLY A 41 11.88 24.75 -9.10
N PHE A 42 12.29 24.26 -7.93
CA PHE A 42 12.04 24.97 -6.66
C PHE A 42 12.85 26.28 -6.53
N GLY A 43 14.05 26.35 -7.14
CA GLY A 43 14.96 27.51 -7.08
C GLY A 43 15.94 27.45 -5.90
N ASP A 44 16.77 28.49 -5.75
CA ASP A 44 17.95 28.45 -4.87
C ASP A 44 17.74 29.10 -3.49
N PHE A 45 16.54 29.63 -3.20
CA PHE A 45 16.23 30.15 -1.88
C PHE A 45 16.22 29.03 -0.84
N ASP A 46 16.65 29.32 0.39
CA ASP A 46 16.69 28.32 1.48
C ASP A 46 15.33 27.64 1.72
N SER A 47 14.24 28.40 1.66
CA SER A 47 12.88 27.88 1.79
C SER A 47 12.48 26.94 0.66
N ALA A 48 12.94 27.22 -0.56
CA ALA A 48 12.72 26.36 -1.72
C ALA A 48 13.47 25.04 -1.59
N GLN A 49 14.72 25.08 -1.09
CA GLN A 49 15.52 23.89 -0.85
C GLN A 49 14.95 23.02 0.29
N GLN A 50 14.44 23.65 1.35
CA GLN A 50 13.73 22.94 2.43
C GLN A 50 12.48 22.23 1.90
N LEU A 51 11.66 22.92 1.10
CA LEU A 51 10.46 22.32 0.51
C LEU A 51 10.81 21.16 -0.43
N ALA A 52 11.85 21.30 -1.25
CA ALA A 52 12.35 20.22 -2.10
C ALA A 52 12.82 19.01 -1.28
N ALA A 53 13.49 19.23 -0.14
CA ALA A 53 13.90 18.17 0.77
C ALA A 53 12.69 17.46 1.42
N ASP A 54 11.67 18.20 1.82
CA ASP A 54 10.43 17.65 2.39
C ASP A 54 9.69 16.79 1.37
N TYR A 55 9.57 17.23 0.12
CA TYR A 55 8.97 16.46 -0.96
C TYR A 55 9.73 15.15 -1.21
N ARG A 56 11.08 15.20 -1.27
CA ARG A 56 11.91 13.99 -1.40
C ARG A 56 11.66 13.01 -0.26
N ARG A 57 11.55 13.49 0.99
CA ARG A 57 11.28 12.65 2.17
C ARG A 57 9.90 12.01 2.11
N LYS A 58 8.87 12.76 1.70
CA LYS A 58 7.51 12.20 1.51
C LYS A 58 7.48 11.18 0.38
N ALA A 59 8.33 11.35 -0.63
CA ALA A 59 8.42 10.43 -1.76
C ALA A 59 9.13 9.12 -1.41
N ALA A 60 10.22 9.18 -0.65
CA ALA A 60 11.10 8.03 -0.39
C ALA A 60 11.88 8.14 0.92
N GLY A 61 12.35 6.99 1.44
CA GLY A 61 13.35 6.90 2.49
C GLY A 61 12.82 6.70 3.90
N THR A 62 11.49 6.63 4.09
CA THR A 62 10.87 6.17 5.35
C THR A 62 9.79 5.13 5.05
N PRO A 63 9.39 4.29 6.02
CA PRO A 63 8.31 3.31 5.82
C PRO A 63 6.98 3.92 5.38
N GLU A 64 6.73 5.18 5.74
CA GLU A 64 5.50 5.91 5.44
C GLU A 64 5.56 6.67 4.12
N SER A 65 6.74 6.77 3.50
CA SER A 65 6.95 7.41 2.21
C SER A 65 6.18 6.70 1.10
N ALA A 66 5.82 7.44 0.06
CA ALA A 66 4.95 6.95 -1.00
C ALA A 66 5.49 5.69 -1.70
N ARG A 67 6.80 5.61 -1.98
CA ARG A 67 7.42 4.44 -2.60
C ARG A 67 7.30 3.20 -1.72
N GLU A 68 7.70 3.33 -0.47
CA GLU A 68 7.75 2.24 0.49
C GLU A 68 6.34 1.71 0.81
N ARG A 69 5.35 2.61 0.93
CA ARG A 69 3.93 2.23 1.07
C ARG A 69 3.41 1.45 -0.13
N MET A 70 3.69 1.92 -1.35
CA MET A 70 3.26 1.23 -2.57
C MET A 70 3.88 -0.16 -2.65
N GLN A 71 5.16 -0.29 -2.29
CA GLN A 71 5.81 -1.60 -2.21
C GLN A 71 5.14 -2.51 -1.16
N GLN A 72 4.83 -2.00 0.04
CA GLN A 72 4.13 -2.76 1.08
C GLN A 72 2.75 -3.24 0.60
N PHE A 73 1.99 -2.41 -0.11
CA PHE A 73 0.71 -2.81 -0.71
C PHE A 73 0.87 -3.89 -1.78
N ILE A 74 1.88 -3.75 -2.66
CA ILE A 74 2.22 -4.77 -3.67
C ILE A 74 2.55 -6.10 -2.99
N ASP A 75 3.38 -6.07 -1.95
CA ASP A 75 3.80 -7.27 -1.23
C ASP A 75 2.62 -7.96 -0.54
N ALA A 76 1.76 -7.18 0.13
CA ALA A 76 0.58 -7.71 0.81
C ALA A 76 -0.45 -8.30 -0.17
N LEU A 77 -0.71 -7.62 -1.29
CA LEU A 77 -1.65 -8.10 -2.31
C LEU A 77 -1.10 -9.32 -3.06
N THR A 78 0.21 -9.40 -3.26
CA THR A 78 0.87 -10.58 -3.83
C THR A 78 0.69 -11.79 -2.91
N GLN A 79 0.91 -11.63 -1.61
CA GLN A 79 0.69 -12.68 -0.62
C GLN A 79 -0.77 -13.15 -0.61
N LEU A 80 -1.73 -12.20 -0.68
CA LEU A 80 -3.15 -12.53 -0.75
C LEU A 80 -3.48 -13.36 -2.00
N ARG A 81 -3.02 -12.92 -3.18
CA ARG A 81 -3.21 -13.65 -4.44
C ARG A 81 -2.65 -15.06 -4.35
N ASP A 82 -1.44 -15.21 -3.82
CA ASP A 82 -0.76 -16.51 -3.73
C ASP A 82 -1.46 -17.45 -2.73
N ALA A 83 -2.03 -16.92 -1.64
CA ALA A 83 -2.86 -17.66 -0.70
C ALA A 83 -4.16 -18.19 -1.36
N PHE A 84 -4.80 -17.38 -2.22
CA PHE A 84 -5.94 -17.83 -3.01
C PHE A 84 -5.54 -18.88 -4.07
N ALA A 85 -4.43 -18.69 -4.76
CA ALA A 85 -3.94 -19.59 -5.81
C ALA A 85 -3.55 -20.98 -5.26
N THR A 86 -3.01 -21.04 -4.05
CA THR A 86 -2.61 -22.30 -3.38
C THR A 86 -3.83 -23.10 -2.87
N GLY A 87 -5.04 -22.57 -3.05
CA GLY A 87 -6.28 -23.33 -2.94
C GLY A 87 -6.96 -23.22 -1.59
N GLY A 88 -7.34 -22.00 -1.18
CA GLY A 88 -8.40 -21.67 -0.20
C GLY A 88 -8.23 -22.14 1.26
N ALA A 89 -7.57 -23.27 1.51
CA ALA A 89 -7.26 -23.75 2.85
C ALA A 89 -6.22 -22.85 3.54
N ALA A 90 -5.26 -22.31 2.79
CA ALA A 90 -4.33 -21.28 3.26
C ALA A 90 -5.03 -19.93 3.47
N PHE A 91 -6.08 -19.62 2.69
CA PHE A 91 -6.81 -18.36 2.80
C PHE A 91 -7.47 -18.18 4.18
N LEU A 92 -8.01 -19.25 4.76
CA LEU A 92 -8.68 -19.19 6.09
C LEU A 92 -7.71 -18.89 7.24
N ASP A 93 -6.47 -19.38 7.18
CA ASP A 93 -5.43 -19.03 8.16
C ASP A 93 -4.85 -17.62 7.89
N THR A 94 -4.79 -17.22 6.61
CA THR A 94 -4.23 -15.93 6.20
C THR A 94 -5.20 -14.77 6.47
N GLU A 95 -6.51 -15.03 6.64
CA GLU A 95 -7.57 -14.00 6.69
C GLU A 95 -7.34 -12.95 7.81
N SER A 96 -6.80 -13.37 8.96
CA SER A 96 -6.54 -12.46 10.08
C SER A 96 -5.30 -11.58 9.88
N ASP A 97 -4.30 -12.08 9.15
CA ASP A 97 -3.00 -11.42 9.04
C ASP A 97 -2.98 -10.39 7.92
N TRP A 98 -3.65 -10.65 6.78
CA TRP A 98 -3.74 -9.66 5.70
C TRP A 98 -4.55 -8.44 6.10
N ALA A 99 -5.69 -8.63 6.79
CA ALA A 99 -6.55 -7.53 7.23
C ALA A 99 -5.80 -6.61 8.19
N ARG A 100 -4.95 -7.18 9.06
CA ARG A 100 -4.08 -6.43 9.98
C ARG A 100 -2.97 -5.69 9.23
N GLN A 101 -2.34 -6.33 8.25
CA GLN A 101 -1.27 -5.71 7.47
C GLN A 101 -1.79 -4.57 6.59
N LEU A 102 -2.97 -4.73 6.00
CA LEU A 102 -3.62 -3.68 5.22
C LEU A 102 -4.05 -2.51 6.11
N ALA A 103 -4.67 -2.77 7.26
CA ALA A 103 -5.03 -1.74 8.24
C ALA A 103 -3.80 -1.00 8.79
N ALA A 104 -2.68 -1.70 9.01
CA ALA A 104 -1.42 -1.07 9.40
C ALA A 104 -0.82 -0.17 8.32
N THR A 105 -1.21 -0.37 7.05
CA THR A 105 -0.77 0.44 5.92
C THR A 105 -1.74 1.62 5.66
N ASP A 106 -2.82 1.77 6.44
CA ASP A 106 -3.73 2.94 6.37
C ASP A 106 -3.17 4.12 7.21
N PRO A 107 -2.90 5.30 6.61
CA PRO A 107 -2.40 6.46 7.35
C PRO A 107 -3.32 6.98 8.46
N ASP A 108 -4.62 6.72 8.38
CA ASP A 108 -5.62 7.42 9.21
C ASP A 108 -5.90 6.73 10.55
N SER A 109 -5.29 5.58 10.80
CA SER A 109 -5.47 4.82 12.05
C SER A 109 -4.63 5.35 13.24
N GLY A 110 -3.84 6.41 13.05
CA GLY A 110 -2.84 6.84 14.05
C GLY A 110 -2.55 8.34 14.17
N ALA A 111 -3.32 9.23 13.53
CA ALA A 111 -3.12 10.67 13.71
C ALA A 111 -4.03 11.23 14.83
N PRO A 112 -3.53 11.46 16.06
CA PRO A 112 -4.24 12.33 16.99
C PRO A 112 -4.28 13.71 16.36
N ASN A 113 -5.51 14.19 16.14
CA ASN A 113 -5.84 15.48 15.57
C ASN A 113 -5.24 16.62 16.43
N SER A 114 -3.99 17.01 16.17
CA SER A 114 -3.36 18.16 16.81
C SER A 114 -3.80 19.45 16.13
N HIS A 115 -5.07 19.81 16.34
CA HIS A 115 -5.51 21.20 16.23
C HIS A 115 -5.24 21.89 17.58
N GLN A 116 -4.05 22.47 17.70
CA GLN A 116 -3.70 23.41 18.77
C GLN A 116 -3.07 24.66 18.16
N GLY A 117 -3.67 25.82 18.47
CA GLY A 117 -3.25 27.17 18.08
C GLY A 117 -4.08 27.72 16.90
N ALA A 118 -4.77 28.85 16.96
CA ALA A 118 -4.58 30.03 17.80
C ALA A 118 -5.89 30.81 17.99
N GLN A 119 -6.17 31.20 19.23
CA GLN A 119 -6.59 32.56 19.63
C GLN A 119 -6.51 32.69 21.15
#